data_AF-A0A6A0H8T7-F1
#
_entry.id   AF-A0A6A0H8T7-F1
#
_cell.length_a   1.000
_cell.length_b   1.000
_cell.length_c   1.000
_cell.angle_alpha   90.00
_cell.angle_beta   90.00
_cell.angle_gamma   90.00
#
_symmetry.space_group_name_H-M   'P 1'
#
loop_
_entity.id
_entity.type
_entity.pdbx_description
1 polymer ?
#
loop_
_entity_poly.entity_id
_entity_poly.type
_entity_poly.pdbx_seq_one_letter_code
_entity_poly.pdbx_strand_id
1 'polypeptide(L)'
;MPLYESISSLTLHDEKHTTVIFDFGSAYTKVGFAGETGPRAIVASVVECPDTGNNVPVFESSDPQILRRRITLFILKIYIRCLLVNPKERRIVVVENLLGSSIIKETIACVLFRHFEMVSVSFVPSHLVALLTLGVETGLVVDIGYSEASVIPVFGGVAILNAWQALPLGAKAMQI
;
A
#
# COMPACT_ATOMS: atom_id res chain seq x y z
N MET A 1 17.50 13.01 39.56
CA MET A 1 16.89 13.55 38.33
C MET A 1 17.37 12.68 37.18
N PRO A 2 16.58 11.72 36.68
CA PRO A 2 17.05 10.73 35.71
C PRO A 2 16.88 11.28 34.28
N LEU A 3 18.00 11.52 33.58
CA LEU A 3 18.03 11.85 32.15
C LEU A 3 18.08 10.59 31.26
N TYR A 4 18.26 9.41 31.86
CA TYR A 4 18.35 8.12 31.17
C TYR A 4 16.99 7.46 30.91
N GLU A 5 15.99 7.73 31.75
CA GLU A 5 14.62 7.25 31.51
C GLU A 5 13.98 7.91 30.29
N SER A 6 14.39 9.14 29.93
CA SER A 6 13.83 9.86 28.78
C SER A 6 14.19 9.21 27.45
N ILE A 7 15.41 8.68 27.30
CA ILE A 7 15.87 8.09 26.04
C ILE A 7 15.34 6.65 25.88
N SER A 8 15.28 5.90 26.96
CA SER A 8 14.66 4.56 26.96
C SER A 8 13.13 4.64 26.82
N SER A 9 12.48 5.70 27.32
CA SER A 9 11.05 5.98 27.07
C SER A 9 10.75 6.39 25.62
N LEU A 10 11.69 7.04 24.92
CA LEU A 10 11.51 7.40 23.51
C LEU A 10 11.52 6.18 22.58
N THR A 11 12.24 5.12 22.94
CA THR A 11 12.30 3.87 22.16
C THR A 11 11.24 2.84 22.56
N LEU A 12 10.76 2.86 23.82
CA LEU A 12 9.77 1.89 24.32
C LEU A 12 8.31 2.35 24.15
N HIS A 13 8.05 3.64 23.92
CA HIS A 13 6.69 4.14 23.62
C HIS A 13 6.29 4.05 22.14
N ASP A 14 7.21 3.74 21.23
CA ASP A 14 6.96 3.87 19.80
C ASP A 14 6.29 2.62 19.17
N GLU A 15 6.30 1.48 19.87
CA GLU A 15 5.64 0.28 19.36
C GLU A 15 4.14 0.47 19.15
N LYS A 16 3.45 1.43 19.78
CA LYS A 16 2.03 1.73 19.53
C LYS A 16 1.78 2.79 18.44
N HIS A 17 2.78 3.60 18.10
CA HIS A 17 2.64 4.73 17.19
C HIS A 17 3.32 4.53 15.84
N THR A 18 4.06 3.44 15.65
CA THR A 18 4.60 3.05 14.35
C THR A 18 3.51 2.97 13.30
N THR A 19 3.70 3.76 12.23
CA THR A 19 2.79 3.82 11.09
C THR A 19 3.11 2.67 10.15
N VAL A 20 2.09 1.93 9.73
CA VAL A 20 2.25 0.83 8.77
C VAL A 20 2.11 1.39 7.37
N ILE A 21 3.03 1.04 6.48
CA ILE A 21 3.02 1.44 5.07
C ILE A 21 2.62 0.22 4.24
N PHE A 22 1.58 0.38 3.42
CA PHE A 22 1.17 -0.59 2.41
C PHE A 22 1.37 -0.02 1.02
N ASP A 23 2.03 -0.76 0.15
CA ASP A 23 2.10 -0.50 -1.29
C ASP A 23 1.34 -1.63 -1.99
N PHE A 24 0.10 -1.36 -2.38
CA PHE A 24 -0.79 -2.34 -3.00
C PHE A 24 -0.55 -2.39 -4.52
N GLY A 25 0.19 -3.40 -4.98
CA GLY A 25 0.33 -3.71 -6.40
C GLY A 25 -0.59 -4.84 -6.84
N SER A 26 -0.90 -4.90 -8.15
CA SER A 26 -1.76 -5.98 -8.71
C SER A 26 -1.13 -7.38 -8.57
N ALA A 27 0.19 -7.50 -8.67
CA ALA A 27 0.90 -8.77 -8.51
C ALA A 27 1.51 -8.97 -7.12
N TYR A 28 2.09 -7.91 -6.55
CA TYR A 28 2.75 -7.96 -5.25
C TYR A 28 2.33 -6.76 -4.40
N THR A 29 2.16 -7.00 -3.11
CA THR A 29 1.96 -5.98 -2.09
C THR A 29 3.20 -5.93 -1.21
N LYS A 30 3.76 -4.74 -1.05
CA LYS A 30 4.88 -4.50 -0.12
C LYS A 30 4.32 -3.91 1.16
N VAL A 31 4.89 -4.29 2.29
CA VAL A 31 4.43 -3.81 3.60
C VAL A 31 5.61 -3.67 4.56
N GLY A 32 5.56 -2.65 5.40
CA GLY A 32 6.58 -2.39 6.42
C GLY A 32 6.17 -1.29 7.39
N PHE A 33 7.07 -0.94 8.29
CA PHE A 33 6.89 0.17 9.22
C PHE A 33 7.62 1.42 8.73
N ALA A 34 7.03 2.58 8.98
CA ALA A 34 7.69 3.85 8.75
C ALA A 34 9.00 3.93 9.57
N GLY A 35 10.08 4.39 8.94
CA GLY A 35 11.42 4.46 9.55
C GLY A 35 12.29 3.23 9.28
N GLU A 36 11.76 2.14 8.73
CA GLU A 36 12.56 1.01 8.26
C GLU A 36 13.26 1.34 6.93
N THR A 37 14.42 0.74 6.69
CA THR A 37 15.21 0.94 5.45
C THR A 37 14.58 0.30 4.21
N GLY A 38 13.58 -0.56 4.39
CA GLY A 38 12.89 -1.28 3.32
C GLY A 38 11.64 -1.99 3.83
N PRO A 39 10.86 -2.61 2.94
CA PRO A 39 9.66 -3.34 3.33
C PRO A 39 10.02 -4.57 4.17
N ARG A 40 9.27 -4.80 5.24
CA ARG A 40 9.39 -6.00 6.07
C ARG A 40 8.95 -7.26 5.34
N ALA A 41 7.98 -7.14 4.43
CA ALA A 41 7.57 -8.25 3.57
C ALA A 41 7.12 -7.77 2.19
N ILE A 42 7.31 -8.64 1.20
CA ILE A 42 6.75 -8.53 -0.14
C ILE A 42 5.93 -9.80 -0.37
N VAL A 43 4.62 -9.65 -0.52
CA VAL A 43 3.67 -10.76 -0.58
C VAL A 43 2.95 -10.71 -1.91
N ALA A 44 2.78 -11.86 -2.58
CA ALA A 44 1.95 -11.93 -3.77
C ALA A 44 0.52 -11.48 -3.44
N SER A 45 -0.06 -10.60 -4.27
CA SER A 45 -1.40 -10.01 -4.11
C SER A 45 -2.51 -11.00 -4.49
N VAL A 46 -2.46 -12.17 -3.87
CA VAL A 46 -3.38 -13.29 -4.05
C VAL A 46 -3.96 -13.71 -2.70
N VAL A 47 -5.21 -14.12 -2.73
CA VAL A 47 -5.92 -14.70 -1.58
C VAL A 47 -6.45 -16.06 -1.96
N GLU A 48 -6.38 -17.01 -1.04
CA GLU A 48 -6.99 -18.31 -1.23
C GLU A 48 -8.51 -18.17 -1.08
N CYS A 49 -9.25 -18.58 -2.11
CA CYS A 49 -10.69 -18.52 -2.09
C CYS A 49 -11.22 -19.65 -1.19
N PRO A 50 -11.91 -19.37 -0.07
CA PRO A 50 -12.35 -20.42 0.86
C PRO A 50 -13.29 -21.44 0.22
N ASP A 51 -14.02 -21.00 -0.81
CA ASP A 51 -15.06 -21.79 -1.46
C ASP A 51 -14.48 -22.76 -2.51
N THR A 52 -13.30 -22.48 -3.06
CA THR A 52 -12.67 -23.29 -4.13
C THR A 52 -11.26 -23.78 -3.83
N GLY A 53 -10.61 -23.28 -2.78
CA GLY A 53 -9.20 -23.55 -2.45
C GLY A 53 -8.19 -22.96 -3.45
N ASN A 54 -8.66 -22.26 -4.48
CA ASN A 54 -7.79 -21.70 -5.51
C ASN A 54 -7.28 -20.31 -5.11
N ASN A 55 -6.03 -20.02 -5.48
CA ASN A 55 -5.46 -18.68 -5.34
C ASN A 55 -6.08 -17.74 -6.39
N VAL A 56 -6.73 -16.68 -5.93
CA VAL A 56 -7.34 -15.66 -6.79
C VAL A 56 -6.68 -14.30 -6.54
N PRO A 57 -6.53 -13.44 -7.58
CA PRO A 57 -6.03 -12.09 -7.39
C PRO A 57 -6.95 -11.27 -6.49
N VAL A 58 -6.37 -10.48 -5.59
CA VAL A 58 -7.12 -9.69 -4.60
C VAL A 58 -7.93 -8.59 -5.28
N PHE A 59 -7.33 -7.91 -6.25
CA PHE A 59 -7.88 -6.70 -6.88
C PHE A 59 -8.65 -6.94 -8.19
N GLU A 60 -8.71 -8.18 -8.69
CA GLU A 60 -9.48 -8.52 -9.90
C GLU A 60 -10.88 -9.03 -9.52
N SER A 61 -11.81 -8.11 -9.24
CA SER A 61 -13.25 -8.43 -9.09
C SER A 61 -14.15 -7.21 -9.28
N SER A 62 -15.23 -7.36 -10.05
CA SER A 62 -16.22 -6.31 -10.28
C SER A 62 -17.23 -6.15 -9.13
N ASP A 63 -17.43 -7.19 -8.32
CA ASP A 63 -18.36 -7.16 -7.18
C ASP A 63 -17.69 -6.56 -5.91
N PRO A 64 -18.19 -5.43 -5.37
CA PRO A 64 -17.65 -4.82 -4.17
C PRO A 64 -17.67 -5.72 -2.93
N GLN A 65 -18.64 -6.63 -2.79
CA GLN A 65 -18.74 -7.50 -1.61
C GLN A 65 -17.66 -8.58 -1.64
N ILE A 66 -17.42 -9.18 -2.81
CA ILE A 66 -16.34 -10.14 -3.02
C ILE A 66 -15.00 -9.45 -2.81
N LEU A 67 -14.82 -8.27 -3.41
CA LEU A 67 -13.60 -7.47 -3.25
C LEU A 67 -13.32 -7.17 -1.76
N ARG A 68 -14.35 -6.75 -1.02
CA ARG A 68 -14.24 -6.50 0.42
C ARG A 68 -13.81 -7.74 1.19
N ARG A 69 -14.44 -8.90 0.95
CA ARG A 69 -14.05 -10.18 1.59
C ARG A 69 -12.60 -10.53 1.29
N ARG A 70 -12.17 -10.41 0.03
CA ARG A 70 -10.80 -10.70 -0.41
C ARG A 70 -9.77 -9.79 0.25
N ILE A 71 -10.01 -8.48 0.25
CA ILE A 71 -9.11 -7.49 0.87
C ILE A 71 -9.01 -7.73 2.39
N THR A 72 -10.14 -7.98 3.07
CA THR A 72 -10.13 -8.29 4.50
C THR A 72 -9.26 -9.50 4.82
N LEU A 73 -9.45 -10.62 4.11
CA LEU A 73 -8.67 -11.83 4.32
C LEU A 73 -7.18 -11.62 4.01
N PHE A 74 -6.89 -10.87 2.95
CA PHE A 74 -5.51 -10.57 2.54
C PHE A 74 -4.77 -9.70 3.57
N ILE A 75 -5.39 -8.62 4.04
CA ILE A 75 -4.81 -7.76 5.07
C ILE A 75 -4.63 -8.53 6.38
N LEU A 76 -5.62 -9.34 6.78
CA LEU A 76 -5.52 -10.18 7.97
C LEU A 76 -4.35 -11.17 7.87
N LYS A 77 -4.16 -11.80 6.70
CA LYS A 77 -3.01 -12.68 6.43
C LYS A 77 -1.69 -11.94 6.61
N ILE A 78 -1.57 -10.72 6.09
CA ILE A 78 -0.35 -9.90 6.22
C ILE A 78 -0.06 -9.56 7.68
N TYR A 79 -1.07 -9.12 8.44
CA TYR A 79 -0.87 -8.79 9.86
C TYR A 79 -0.46 -10.01 10.69
N ILE A 80 -1.08 -11.17 10.44
CA ILE A 80 -0.79 -12.41 11.19
C ILE A 80 0.55 -13.03 10.78
N ARG A 81 0.94 -12.99 9.51
CA ARG A 81 2.12 -13.71 9.00
C ARG A 81 3.37 -12.85 8.88
N CYS A 82 3.23 -11.56 8.60
CA CYS A 82 4.36 -10.69 8.25
C CYS A 82 4.61 -9.61 9.30
N LEU A 83 3.57 -8.90 9.73
CA LEU A 83 3.75 -7.76 10.65
C LEU A 83 3.79 -8.17 12.11
N LEU A 84 3.07 -9.24 12.50
CA LEU A 84 3.01 -9.78 13.85
C LEU A 84 2.57 -8.75 14.92
N VAL A 85 1.76 -7.77 14.50
CA VAL A 85 1.22 -6.72 15.36
C VAL A 85 -0.30 -6.67 15.24
N ASN A 86 -0.95 -6.09 16.24
CA ASN A 86 -2.39 -5.85 16.18
C ASN A 86 -2.69 -4.69 15.20
N PRO A 87 -3.60 -4.87 14.22
CA PRO A 87 -4.03 -3.80 13.33
C PRO A 87 -4.85 -2.70 14.02
N LYS A 88 -5.48 -2.99 15.16
CA LYS A 88 -6.33 -2.04 15.89
C LYS A 88 -5.53 -0.85 16.41
N GLU A 89 -6.14 0.34 16.35
CA GLU A 89 -5.55 1.61 16.83
C GLU A 89 -4.24 2.04 16.14
N ARG A 90 -3.96 1.52 14.93
CA ARG A 90 -2.78 1.89 14.13
C ARG A 90 -3.07 3.01 13.13
N ARG A 91 -2.01 3.72 12.76
CA ARG A 91 -1.99 4.63 11.60
C ARG A 91 -1.47 3.87 10.39
N ILE A 92 -2.12 4.04 9.25
CA ILE A 92 -1.76 3.38 8.00
C ILE A 92 -1.61 4.39 6.87
N VAL A 93 -0.54 4.22 6.09
CA VAL A 93 -0.29 4.94 4.85
C VAL A 93 -0.37 3.93 3.72
N VAL A 94 -1.23 4.22 2.75
CA VAL A 94 -1.44 3.40 1.56
C VAL A 94 -0.82 4.14 0.38
N VAL A 95 0.19 3.54 -0.23
CA VAL A 95 0.74 3.99 -1.51
C VAL A 95 -0.17 3.44 -2.61
N GLU A 96 -0.71 4.34 -3.43
CA GLU A 96 -1.64 4.00 -4.51
C GLU A 96 -1.22 4.65 -5.83
N ASN A 97 -1.71 4.09 -6.94
CA ASN A 97 -1.64 4.76 -8.23
C ASN A 97 -2.72 5.85 -8.32
N LEU A 98 -2.40 7.00 -8.89
CA LEU A 98 -3.33 8.14 -9.08
C LEU A 98 -4.54 7.77 -9.95
N LEU A 99 -4.33 6.86 -10.89
CA LEU A 99 -5.31 6.43 -11.88
C LEU A 99 -6.04 5.16 -11.45
N GLY A 100 -5.85 4.72 -10.20
CA GLY A 100 -6.49 3.55 -9.64
C GLY A 100 -8.02 3.69 -9.58
N SER A 101 -8.72 2.55 -9.63
CA SER A 101 -10.18 2.53 -9.51
C SER A 101 -10.64 3.05 -8.15
N SER A 102 -11.53 4.06 -8.15
CA SER A 102 -12.15 4.59 -6.94
C SER A 102 -12.86 3.52 -6.11
N ILE A 103 -13.43 2.50 -6.77
CA ILE A 103 -14.12 1.38 -6.09
C ILE A 103 -13.13 0.62 -5.20
N ILE A 104 -11.91 0.36 -5.69
CA ILE A 104 -10.88 -0.34 -4.92
C ILE A 104 -10.45 0.52 -3.74
N LYS A 105 -10.16 1.81 -3.98
CA LYS A 105 -9.74 2.76 -2.95
C LYS A 105 -10.78 2.88 -1.82
N GLU A 106 -12.04 3.06 -2.17
CA GLU A 106 -13.15 3.14 -1.21
C GLU A 106 -13.32 1.84 -0.43
N THR A 107 -13.18 0.69 -1.09
CA THR A 107 -13.29 -0.61 -0.45
C THR A 107 -12.14 -0.84 0.54
N ILE A 108 -10.90 -0.48 0.18
CA ILE A 108 -9.74 -0.53 1.08
C ILE A 108 -10.00 0.36 2.31
N ALA A 109 -10.38 1.62 2.10
CA ALA A 109 -10.67 2.55 3.20
C ALA A 109 -11.78 2.00 4.12
N CYS A 110 -12.85 1.47 3.53
CA CYS A 110 -13.96 0.87 4.27
C CYS A 110 -13.51 -0.33 5.12
N VAL A 111 -12.67 -1.21 4.58
CA VAL A 111 -12.13 -2.36 5.33
C VAL A 111 -11.24 -1.89 6.48
N LEU A 112 -10.31 -0.97 6.22
CA LEU A 112 -9.36 -0.47 7.22
C LEU A 112 -10.07 0.22 8.40
N PHE A 113 -11.06 1.07 8.13
CA PHE A 113 -11.81 1.77 9.18
C PHE A 113 -12.86 0.87 9.84
N ARG A 114 -13.72 0.19 9.07
CA ARG A 114 -14.89 -0.50 9.64
C ARG A 114 -14.60 -1.90 10.16
N HIS A 115 -13.62 -2.60 9.58
CA HIS A 115 -13.31 -3.97 10.00
C HIS A 115 -12.13 -4.01 10.97
N PHE A 116 -11.09 -3.20 10.73
CA PHE A 116 -9.88 -3.20 11.55
C PHE A 116 -9.81 -2.09 12.59
N GLU A 117 -10.76 -1.14 12.61
CA GLU A 117 -10.84 -0.05 13.58
C GLU A 117 -9.53 0.75 13.70
N MET A 118 -8.91 1.05 12.55
CA MET A 118 -7.69 1.85 12.49
C MET A 118 -7.96 3.34 12.75
N VAL A 119 -6.97 4.05 13.31
CA VAL A 119 -7.12 5.46 13.72
C VAL A 119 -7.14 6.39 12.52
N SER A 120 -6.25 6.15 11.56
CA SER A 120 -6.08 7.04 10.41
C SER A 120 -5.59 6.27 9.20
N VAL A 121 -6.21 6.54 8.05
CA VAL A 121 -5.79 6.04 6.74
C VAL A 121 -5.41 7.24 5.88
N SER A 122 -4.20 7.25 5.34
CA SER A 122 -3.75 8.25 4.36
C SER A 122 -3.40 7.57 3.06
N PHE A 123 -3.86 8.11 1.94
CA PHE A 123 -3.50 7.62 0.62
C PHE A 123 -2.48 8.56 -0.02
N VAL A 124 -1.37 8.01 -0.51
CA VAL A 124 -0.25 8.78 -1.06
C VAL A 124 0.05 8.29 -2.49
N PRO A 125 0.18 9.20 -3.47
CA PRO A 125 0.54 8.84 -4.84
C PRO A 125 1.93 8.19 -4.93
N SER A 126 2.03 7.04 -5.59
CA SER A 126 3.29 6.30 -5.81
C SER A 126 4.39 7.15 -6.43
N HIS A 127 4.04 7.98 -7.40
CA HIS A 127 4.96 8.82 -8.17
C HIS A 127 5.63 9.90 -7.31
N LEU A 128 4.88 10.48 -6.37
CA LEU A 128 5.43 11.46 -5.44
C LEU A 128 6.36 10.78 -4.43
N VAL A 129 5.98 9.60 -3.92
CA VAL A 129 6.84 8.81 -3.02
C VAL A 129 8.17 8.48 -3.70
N ALA A 130 8.16 8.09 -4.97
CA ALA A 130 9.37 7.77 -5.73
C ALA A 130 10.32 8.96 -5.92
N LEU A 131 9.80 10.19 -6.06
CA LEU A 131 10.64 11.39 -6.16
C LEU A 131 11.15 11.85 -4.79
N LEU A 132 10.32 11.71 -3.75
CA LEU A 132 10.71 12.03 -2.38
C LEU A 132 11.89 11.19 -1.91
N THR A 133 11.98 9.91 -2.29
CA THR A 133 13.14 9.07 -1.94
C THR A 133 14.44 9.53 -2.60
N LEU A 134 14.36 10.25 -3.72
CA LEU A 134 15.52 10.84 -4.40
C LEU A 134 15.85 12.26 -3.91
N GLY A 135 14.98 12.87 -3.11
CA GLY A 135 15.13 14.26 -2.66
C GLY A 135 14.98 15.27 -3.81
N VAL A 136 14.23 14.93 -4.86
CA VAL A 136 14.02 15.79 -6.03
C VAL A 136 12.56 16.20 -6.13
N GLU A 137 12.30 17.48 -6.34
CA GLU A 137 10.92 18.01 -6.43
C GLU A 137 10.35 18.00 -7.84
N THR A 138 11.21 17.90 -8.86
CA THR A 138 10.83 17.94 -10.27
C THR A 138 11.46 16.78 -11.01
N GLY A 139 10.65 16.01 -11.74
CA GLY A 139 11.12 14.87 -12.50
C GLY A 139 10.01 14.18 -13.29
N LEU A 140 10.42 13.36 -14.25
CA LEU A 140 9.51 12.47 -14.98
C LEU A 140 9.55 11.10 -14.31
N VAL A 141 8.41 10.65 -13.76
CA VAL A 141 8.31 9.32 -13.16
C VAL A 141 7.72 8.36 -14.17
N VAL A 142 8.45 7.28 -14.44
CA VAL A 142 8.02 6.17 -15.31
C VAL A 142 7.85 4.95 -14.41
N ASP A 143 6.60 4.56 -14.16
CA ASP A 143 6.24 3.39 -13.37
C ASP A 143 5.83 2.25 -14.30
N ILE A 144 6.61 1.17 -14.32
CA ILE A 144 6.33 -0.03 -15.13
C ILE A 144 5.87 -1.12 -14.18
N GLY A 145 4.55 -1.25 -14.04
CA GLY A 145 3.91 -2.20 -13.14
C GLY A 145 3.63 -3.55 -13.78
N TYR A 146 2.82 -4.34 -13.09
CA TYR A 146 2.35 -5.64 -13.60
C TYR A 146 1.28 -5.47 -14.68
N SER A 147 0.25 -4.67 -14.39
CA SER A 147 -0.93 -4.53 -15.27
C SER A 147 -0.75 -3.45 -16.33
N GLU A 148 -0.05 -2.37 -16.00
CA GLU A 148 0.10 -1.18 -16.83
C GLU A 148 1.47 -0.53 -16.63
N ALA A 149 1.88 0.29 -17.59
CA ALA A 149 3.01 1.19 -17.48
C ALA A 149 2.50 2.64 -17.58
N SER A 150 2.78 3.45 -16.57
CA SER A 150 2.35 4.84 -16.47
C SER A 150 3.54 5.80 -16.42
N VAL A 151 3.36 6.96 -17.02
CA VAL A 151 4.33 8.05 -17.05
C VAL A 151 3.64 9.31 -16.54
N ILE A 152 4.15 9.88 -15.46
CA ILE A 152 3.60 11.10 -14.86
C ILE A 152 4.73 12.10 -14.59
N PRO A 153 4.69 13.28 -15.23
CA PRO A 153 5.61 14.37 -14.90
C PRO A 153 5.18 15.05 -13.59
N VAL A 154 6.17 15.34 -12.75
CA VAL A 154 6.01 16.09 -11.50
C VAL A 154 6.89 17.33 -11.56
N PHE A 155 6.34 18.48 -11.18
CA PHE A 155 7.03 19.75 -11.17
C PHE A 155 6.74 20.49 -9.87
N GLY A 156 7.79 20.88 -9.14
CA GLY A 156 7.66 21.56 -7.84
C GLY A 156 6.82 20.79 -6.82
N GLY A 157 6.93 19.46 -6.80
CA GLY A 157 6.16 18.58 -5.91
C GLY A 157 4.70 18.36 -6.34
N VAL A 158 4.27 18.88 -7.50
CA VAL A 158 2.91 18.74 -8.03
C VAL A 158 2.90 17.84 -9.27
N ALA A 159 2.05 16.82 -9.28
CA ALA A 159 1.85 15.96 -10.45
C ALA A 159 1.05 16.69 -11.54
N ILE A 160 1.60 16.75 -12.76
CA ILE A 160 0.94 17.38 -13.90
C ILE A 160 0.03 16.35 -14.57
N LEU A 161 -1.21 16.26 -14.08
CA LEU A 161 -2.23 15.33 -14.57
C LEU A 161 -2.71 15.60 -16.00
N ASN A 162 -2.28 16.68 -16.66
CA ASN A 162 -2.62 16.92 -18.07
C ASN A 162 -1.64 16.26 -19.05
N ALA A 163 -0.47 15.85 -18.55
CA ALA A 163 0.62 15.30 -19.35
C ALA A 163 0.95 13.85 -18.95
N TRP A 164 0.03 13.17 -18.27
CA TRP A 164 0.17 11.75 -17.98
C TRP A 164 -0.04 10.92 -19.24
N GLN A 165 0.60 9.75 -19.26
CA GLN A 165 0.35 8.69 -20.25
C GLN A 165 0.31 7.36 -19.50
N ALA A 166 -0.61 6.46 -19.85
CA ALA A 166 -0.52 5.08 -19.41
C ALA A 166 -0.91 4.13 -20.53
N LEU A 167 -0.27 2.97 -20.55
CA LEU A 167 -0.56 1.88 -21.47
C LEU A 167 -0.87 0.63 -20.66
N PRO A 168 -1.85 -0.19 -21.07
CA PRO A 168 -2.16 -1.48 -20.43
C PRO A 168 -1.13 -2.55 -20.82
N LEU A 169 0.15 -2.19 -20.78
CA LEU A 169 1.30 -3.01 -21.15
C LEU A 169 2.28 -2.98 -19.97
N GLY A 170 2.10 -3.92 -19.06
CA GLY A 170 3.05 -4.19 -17.97
C GLY A 170 3.64 -5.59 -18.08
N ALA A 171 4.18 -6.09 -16.97
CA ALA A 171 4.73 -7.45 -16.92
C ALA A 171 3.70 -8.55 -17.26
N LYS A 172 2.40 -8.32 -17.07
CA LYS A 172 1.31 -9.24 -17.48
C LYS A 172 1.32 -9.53 -18.98
N ALA A 173 1.73 -8.57 -19.82
CA ALA A 173 1.81 -8.74 -21.26
C ALA A 173 3.04 -9.56 -21.70
N MET A 174 4.03 -9.76 -20.82
CA MET A 174 5.25 -10.52 -21.10
C MET A 174 5.13 -12.02 -20.80
N GLN A 175 4.04 -12.46 -20.15
CA GLN A 175 3.77 -13.88 -19.94
C GLN A 175 3.27 -14.50 -21.25
N ILE A 176 4.22 -14.99 -22.05
CA ILE A 176 4.00 -15.81 -23.26
C ILE A 176 3.77 -17.27 -22.86
#